data_AF-A0A4S4M3K2-F1
#
_entry.id   AF-A0A4S4M3K2-F1
#
_cell.length_a   1.000
_cell.length_b   1.000
_cell.length_c   1.000
_cell.angle_alpha   90.00
_cell.angle_beta   90.00
_cell.angle_gamma   90.00
#
_symmetry.space_group_name_H-M   'P 1'
#
loop_
_entity.id
_entity.type
_entity.pdbx_description
1 polymer ?
#
loop_
_entity_poly.entity_id
_entity_poly.type
_entity_poly.pdbx_seq_one_letter_code
_entity_poly.pdbx_strand_id
1 'polypeptide(L)'
;MQKAQKIKLPIASTLSQLNSLRSTIEHKPPYCSGVVSVLPTDLILFYGKDDDAQRLDFTTATEEKLQRLSQACDPATFGLNHEDVLDETYRKAGKIDTDHFMSTFDLDASGLLPLISGKLLEGGQEDSAIRAERYKINVYGTQLELY
;
A
#
# COMPACT_ATOMS: atom_id res chain seq x y z
N MET A 1 -57.74 -41.86 0.43
CA MET A 1 -57.02 -41.06 -0.59
C MET A 1 -56.87 -39.64 -0.06
N GLN A 2 -55.73 -39.31 0.56
CA GLN A 2 -55.43 -37.94 1.01
C GLN A 2 -54.77 -37.19 -0.15
N LYS A 3 -55.35 -36.05 -0.55
CA LYS A 3 -54.81 -35.19 -1.62
C LYS A 3 -53.58 -34.46 -1.10
N ALA A 4 -52.46 -34.58 -1.81
CA ALA A 4 -51.24 -33.82 -1.53
C ALA A 4 -51.50 -32.32 -1.69
N GLN A 5 -51.30 -31.57 -0.62
CA GLN A 5 -51.38 -30.12 -0.60
C GLN A 5 -50.07 -29.56 -1.19
N LYS A 6 -50.11 -29.03 -2.41
CA LYS A 6 -48.97 -28.31 -3.00
C LYS A 6 -48.69 -27.07 -2.16
N ILE A 7 -47.59 -27.10 -1.41
CA ILE A 7 -47.07 -25.94 -0.69
C ILE A 7 -46.65 -24.90 -1.72
N LYS A 8 -47.45 -23.86 -1.88
CA LYS A 8 -47.14 -22.72 -2.73
C LYS A 8 -46.21 -21.82 -1.91
N LEU A 9 -44.89 -22.01 -2.02
CA LEU A 9 -43.93 -21.07 -1.45
C LEU A 9 -44.27 -19.67 -1.96
N PRO A 10 -44.48 -18.67 -1.08
CA PRO A 10 -44.91 -17.36 -1.52
C PRO A 10 -43.77 -16.71 -2.29
N ILE A 11 -44.01 -16.37 -3.56
CA ILE A 11 -43.07 -15.74 -4.51
C ILE A 11 -42.43 -14.47 -3.90
N ALA A 12 -43.15 -13.78 -3.00
CA ALA A 12 -42.65 -12.64 -2.24
C ALA A 12 -41.43 -12.98 -1.34
N SER A 13 -41.37 -14.20 -0.80
CA SER A 13 -40.22 -14.66 0.00
C SER A 13 -38.97 -14.89 -0.86
N THR A 14 -39.15 -15.45 -2.05
CA THR A 14 -38.05 -15.74 -2.98
C THR A 14 -37.43 -14.45 -3.53
N LEU A 15 -38.24 -13.43 -3.82
CA LEU A 15 -37.73 -12.14 -4.27
C LEU A 15 -36.96 -11.39 -3.18
N SER A 16 -37.46 -11.44 -1.94
CA SER A 16 -36.78 -10.87 -0.77
C SER A 16 -35.44 -11.57 -0.49
N GLN A 17 -35.41 -12.90 -0.58
CA GLN A 17 -34.19 -13.70 -0.46
C GLN A 17 -33.19 -13.41 -1.58
N LEU A 18 -33.64 -13.27 -2.82
CA LEU A 18 -32.78 -12.91 -3.95
C LEU A 18 -32.22 -11.49 -3.81
N ASN A 19 -33.02 -10.54 -3.33
CA ASN A 19 -32.55 -9.18 -3.07
C ASN A 19 -31.53 -9.15 -1.93
N SER A 20 -31.75 -9.93 -0.87
CA SER A 20 -30.80 -10.07 0.24
C SER A 20 -29.50 -10.75 -0.20
N LEU A 21 -29.57 -11.77 -1.05
CA LEU A 21 -28.38 -12.39 -1.64
C LEU A 21 -27.64 -11.40 -2.55
N ARG A 22 -28.37 -10.68 -3.40
CA ARG A 22 -27.80 -9.68 -4.31
C ARG A 22 -27.15 -8.51 -3.57
N SER A 23 -27.71 -8.09 -2.43
CA SER A 23 -27.09 -7.07 -1.57
C SER A 23 -25.86 -7.59 -0.82
N THR A 24 -25.72 -8.90 -0.67
CA THR A 24 -24.55 -9.54 -0.01
C THR A 24 -23.38 -9.73 -0.98
N ILE A 25 -23.66 -9.85 -2.29
CA ILE A 25 -22.63 -9.89 -3.34
C ILE A 25 -22.16 -8.46 -3.61
N GLU A 26 -21.40 -7.91 -2.67
CA GLU A 26 -20.70 -6.65 -2.86
C GLU A 26 -19.49 -6.88 -3.76
N HIS A 27 -19.37 -6.10 -4.84
CA HIS A 27 -18.15 -6.07 -5.63
C HIS A 27 -17.06 -5.38 -4.80
N LYS A 28 -16.20 -6.18 -4.18
CA LYS A 28 -15.04 -5.68 -3.45
C LYS A 28 -13.82 -5.67 -4.38
N PRO A 29 -13.33 -4.49 -4.77
CA PRO A 29 -12.13 -4.41 -5.59
C PRO A 29 -10.92 -4.97 -4.81
N PRO A 30 -9.89 -5.52 -5.49
CA PRO A 30 -8.68 -6.04 -4.85
C PRO A 30 -7.74 -4.92 -4.36
N TYR A 31 -8.29 -3.75 -4.02
CA TYR A 31 -7.56 -2.59 -3.53
C TYR A 31 -8.47 -1.73 -2.64
N CYS A 32 -7.87 -0.96 -1.75
CA CYS A 32 -8.53 0.09 -0.98
C CYS A 32 -7.78 1.41 -1.17
N SER A 33 -8.48 2.53 -1.05
CA SER A 33 -7.91 3.87 -1.14
C SER A 33 -8.43 4.78 -0.03
N GLY A 34 -7.65 5.78 0.34
CA GLY A 34 -7.99 6.72 1.41
C GLY A 34 -6.83 7.67 1.72
N VAL A 35 -7.05 8.53 2.71
CA VAL A 35 -6.04 9.46 3.24
C VAL A 35 -5.98 9.26 4.74
N VAL A 36 -4.77 9.28 5.30
CA VAL A 36 -4.52 9.27 6.74
C VAL A 36 -3.95 10.63 7.14
N SER A 37 -4.41 11.17 8.27
CA SER A 37 -3.79 12.36 8.86
C SER A 37 -2.47 11.97 9.51
N VAL A 38 -1.44 12.76 9.25
CA VAL A 38 -0.10 12.57 9.82
C VAL A 38 0.34 13.84 10.53
N LEU A 39 1.20 13.70 11.53
CA LEU A 39 1.85 14.81 12.18
C LEU A 39 3.03 15.29 11.31
N PRO A 40 3.42 16.57 11.38
CA PRO A 40 4.66 17.05 10.76
C PRO A 40 5.89 16.22 11.15
N THR A 41 5.90 15.69 12.37
CA THR A 41 6.97 14.81 12.89
C THR A 41 7.03 13.46 12.20
N ASP A 42 5.96 13.01 11.56
CA ASP A 42 5.92 11.73 10.83
C ASP A 42 6.50 11.87 9.41
N LEU A 43 6.76 13.11 8.98
CA LEU A 43 7.20 13.48 7.64
C LEU A 43 8.71 13.76 7.60
N ILE A 44 9.48 13.04 8.42
CA ILE A 44 10.95 13.15 8.46
C ILE A 44 11.56 11.88 7.87
N LEU A 45 12.45 12.06 6.91
CA LEU A 45 13.27 11.01 6.32
C LEU A 45 14.74 11.26 6.67
N PHE A 46 15.37 10.24 7.25
CA PHE A 46 16.81 10.16 7.36
C PHE A 46 17.32 9.24 6.27
N TYR A 47 18.37 9.64 5.56
CA TYR A 47 18.99 8.83 4.52
C TYR A 47 20.48 9.14 4.42
N GLY A 48 21.26 8.20 3.94
CA GLY A 48 22.71 8.38 3.86
C GLY A 48 23.46 7.07 3.69
N LYS A 49 24.72 7.19 3.30
CA LYS A 49 25.67 6.07 3.21
C LYS A 49 26.91 6.44 4.02
N ASP A 50 27.49 5.43 4.67
CA ASP A 50 28.71 5.58 5.49
C ASP A 50 28.58 6.71 6.53
N ASP A 51 29.48 7.68 6.50
CA ASP A 51 29.54 8.81 7.45
C ASP A 51 28.69 10.03 7.02
N ASP A 52 28.00 9.98 5.88
CA ASP A 52 27.16 11.07 5.39
C ASP A 52 25.67 10.76 5.59
N ALA A 53 25.09 11.34 6.65
CA ALA A 53 23.67 11.23 6.98
C ALA A 53 22.95 12.56 6.78
N GLN A 54 21.89 12.52 5.96
CA GLN A 54 21.03 13.64 5.66
C GLN A 54 19.69 13.49 6.40
N ARG A 55 19.12 14.63 6.82
CA ARG A 55 17.77 14.73 7.37
C ARG A 55 16.92 15.60 6.46
N LEU A 56 15.87 15.00 5.90
CA LEU A 56 14.85 15.67 5.12
C LEU A 56 13.56 15.79 5.92
N ASP A 57 13.00 16.98 5.93
CA ASP A 57 11.68 17.26 6.48
C ASP A 57 10.78 17.65 5.31
N PHE A 58 9.80 16.80 4.98
CA PHE A 58 8.95 17.01 3.81
C PHE A 58 8.02 18.22 3.98
N THR A 59 7.82 18.74 5.20
CA THR A 59 7.01 19.94 5.44
C THR A 59 7.71 21.23 5.05
N THR A 60 9.05 21.20 4.97
CA THR A 60 9.91 22.38 4.70
C THR A 60 10.99 22.09 3.65
N ALA A 61 10.82 21.04 2.84
CA ALA A 61 11.80 20.62 1.86
C ALA A 61 11.99 21.70 0.78
N THR A 62 13.26 22.02 0.51
CA THR A 62 13.65 22.86 -0.63
C THR A 62 14.01 21.99 -1.82
N GLU A 63 14.01 22.56 -3.02
CA GLU A 63 14.39 21.85 -4.25
C GLU A 63 15.79 21.24 -4.13
N GLU A 64 16.75 21.95 -3.51
CA GLU A 64 18.11 21.45 -3.32
C GLU A 64 18.16 20.23 -2.40
N LYS A 65 17.29 20.18 -1.36
CA LYS A 65 17.20 19.02 -0.47
C LYS A 65 16.56 17.82 -1.16
N LEU A 66 15.56 18.06 -2.01
CA LEU A 66 14.92 17.02 -2.83
C LEU A 66 15.87 16.49 -3.90
N GLN A 67 16.67 17.37 -4.52
CA GLN A 67 17.71 16.98 -5.47
C GLN A 67 18.78 16.11 -4.80
N ARG A 68 19.23 16.45 -3.58
CA ARG A 68 20.15 15.58 -2.83
C ARG A 68 19.56 14.21 -2.51
N LEU A 69 18.27 14.14 -2.15
CA LEU A 69 17.59 12.86 -1.96
C LEU A 69 17.61 12.04 -3.26
N SER A 70 17.34 12.67 -4.39
CA SER A 70 17.40 12.03 -5.70
C SER A 70 18.80 11.52 -6.05
N GLN A 71 19.85 12.27 -5.70
CA GLN A 71 21.25 11.90 -5.95
C GLN A 71 21.76 10.78 -5.04
N ALA A 72 21.18 10.65 -3.84
CA ALA A 72 21.52 9.57 -2.92
C ALA A 72 20.90 8.21 -3.29
N CYS A 73 20.02 8.18 -4.30
CA CYS A 73 19.36 6.97 -4.75
C CYS A 73 20.25 6.14 -5.69
N ASP A 74 20.20 4.82 -5.52
CA ASP A 74 20.70 3.88 -6.53
C ASP A 74 19.65 3.65 -7.62
N PRO A 75 20.01 3.24 -8.84
CA PRO A 75 19.04 2.85 -9.86
C PRO A 75 18.06 1.78 -9.34
N ALA A 76 16.75 2.00 -9.54
CA ALA A 76 15.75 1.03 -9.14
C ALA A 76 15.51 -0.02 -10.24
N THR A 77 15.98 -1.25 -10.02
CA THR A 77 15.63 -2.40 -10.86
C THR A 77 14.22 -2.93 -10.52
N PHE A 78 13.67 -3.72 -11.43
CA PHE A 78 12.46 -4.52 -11.19
C PHE A 78 12.70 -5.97 -11.60
N GLY A 79 12.03 -6.88 -10.90
CA GLY A 79 12.09 -8.31 -11.22
C GLY A 79 11.31 -8.62 -12.50
N LEU A 80 11.99 -9.20 -13.49
CA LEU A 80 11.40 -9.76 -14.69
C LEU A 80 12.02 -11.14 -14.94
N ASN A 81 11.20 -12.18 -14.99
CA ASN A 81 11.65 -13.57 -15.23
C ASN A 81 12.77 -14.04 -14.27
N HIS A 82 12.68 -13.70 -12.99
CA HIS A 82 13.71 -13.99 -11.96
C HIS A 82 15.04 -13.23 -12.13
N GLU A 83 15.09 -12.23 -13.00
CA GLU A 83 16.23 -11.33 -13.14
C GLU A 83 15.86 -9.90 -12.69
N ASP A 84 16.82 -9.20 -12.12
CA ASP A 84 16.68 -7.77 -11.84
C ASP A 84 17.04 -6.98 -13.09
N VAL A 85 16.03 -6.40 -13.74
CA VAL A 85 16.19 -5.62 -14.97
C VAL A 85 16.12 -4.14 -14.64
N LEU A 86 17.09 -3.38 -15.18
CA LEU A 86 17.04 -1.92 -15.25
C LEU A 86 16.46 -1.54 -16.61
N ASP A 87 15.24 -1.02 -16.63
CA ASP A 87 14.61 -0.46 -17.84
C ASP A 87 14.05 0.92 -17.51
N GLU A 88 14.77 1.95 -17.95
CA GLU A 88 14.42 3.35 -17.71
C GLU A 88 13.24 3.82 -18.57
N THR A 89 12.87 3.06 -19.61
CA THR A 89 11.66 3.31 -20.40
C THR A 89 10.40 2.82 -19.69
N TYR A 90 10.55 1.84 -18.80
CA TYR A 90 9.49 1.30 -17.95
C TYR A 90 9.42 1.99 -16.57
N ARG A 91 10.57 2.28 -15.95
CA ARG A 91 10.64 2.85 -14.60
C ARG A 91 11.79 3.86 -14.44
N LYS A 92 11.45 5.14 -14.38
CA LYS A 92 12.37 6.22 -13.97
C LYS A 92 12.28 6.46 -12.47
N ALA A 93 12.92 5.59 -11.70
CA ALA A 93 12.95 5.69 -10.24
C ALA A 93 14.34 5.38 -9.69
N GLY A 94 14.70 6.09 -8.63
CA GLY A 94 15.78 5.72 -7.73
C GLY A 94 15.25 4.92 -6.56
N LYS A 95 16.13 4.17 -5.88
CA LYS A 95 15.82 3.45 -4.65
C LYS A 95 16.84 3.76 -3.55
N ILE A 96 16.38 3.61 -2.31
CA ILE A 96 17.25 3.56 -1.12
C ILE A 96 16.87 2.29 -0.33
N ASP A 97 17.86 1.42 -0.11
CA ASP A 97 17.69 0.14 0.59
C ASP A 97 17.68 0.33 2.12
N THR A 98 17.13 -0.64 2.86
CA THR A 98 16.79 -0.53 4.30
C THR A 98 17.91 -0.04 5.23
N ASP A 99 19.15 -0.36 4.90
CA ASP A 99 20.36 0.00 5.65
C ASP A 99 20.73 1.48 5.52
N HIS A 100 20.21 2.15 4.49
CA HIS A 100 20.58 3.51 4.13
C HIS A 100 19.47 4.55 4.37
N PHE A 101 18.34 4.15 4.97
CA PHE A 101 17.29 5.10 5.35
C PHE A 101 16.57 4.76 6.65
N MET A 102 15.89 5.75 7.22
CA MET A 102 14.91 5.61 8.28
C MET A 102 13.81 6.66 8.10
N SER A 103 12.55 6.29 8.34
CA SER A 103 11.42 7.23 8.38
C SER A 103 10.91 7.35 9.80
N THR A 104 10.45 8.53 10.19
CA THR A 104 9.73 8.71 11.46
C THR A 104 8.26 8.33 11.37
N PHE A 105 7.74 8.05 10.17
CA PHE A 105 6.37 7.58 10.00
C PHE A 105 6.16 6.20 10.67
N ASP A 106 5.36 6.19 11.73
CA ASP A 106 4.97 4.97 12.44
C ASP A 106 3.69 4.38 11.82
N LEU A 107 3.88 3.37 10.96
CA LEU A 107 2.78 2.69 10.29
C LEU A 107 1.88 1.92 11.27
N ASP A 108 2.43 1.39 12.36
CA ASP A 108 1.67 0.65 13.38
C ASP A 108 0.76 1.60 14.16
N ALA A 109 1.30 2.74 14.59
CA ALA A 109 0.53 3.78 15.30
C ALA A 109 -0.45 4.54 14.41
N SER A 110 -0.28 4.53 13.09
CA SER A 110 -1.17 5.22 12.14
C SER A 110 -2.59 4.64 12.06
N GLY A 111 -2.81 3.41 12.53
CA GLY A 111 -4.08 2.69 12.39
C GLY A 111 -4.35 2.15 10.99
N LEU A 112 -3.41 2.29 10.04
CA LEU A 112 -3.56 1.78 8.67
C LEU A 112 -3.56 0.26 8.59
N LEU A 113 -2.74 -0.43 9.38
CA LEU A 113 -2.64 -1.89 9.29
C LEU A 113 -3.97 -2.62 9.57
N PRO A 114 -4.71 -2.31 10.66
CA PRO A 114 -6.04 -2.90 10.86
C PRO A 114 -7.01 -2.62 9.71
N LEU A 115 -6.96 -1.41 9.13
CA LEU A 115 -7.81 -1.03 7.99
C LEU A 115 -7.47 -1.82 6.72
N ILE A 116 -6.18 -1.95 6.41
CA ILE A 116 -5.69 -2.72 5.26
C ILE A 116 -6.07 -4.19 5.45
N SER A 117 -5.83 -4.75 6.63
CA SER A 117 -6.18 -6.14 6.96
C SER A 117 -7.68 -6.39 6.79
N GLY A 118 -8.53 -5.55 7.37
CA GLY A 118 -9.98 -5.70 7.30
C GLY A 118 -10.57 -5.50 5.91
N LYS A 119 -9.90 -4.76 5.02
CA LYS A 119 -10.36 -4.50 3.65
C LYS A 119 -9.84 -5.49 2.62
N LEU A 120 -8.60 -5.96 2.78
CA LEU A 120 -7.93 -6.78 1.76
C LEU A 120 -7.82 -8.26 2.11
N LEU A 121 -7.93 -8.64 3.40
CA LEU A 121 -7.67 -10.00 3.89
C LEU A 121 -8.94 -10.71 4.41
N GLU A 122 -10.09 -10.47 3.77
CA GLU A 122 -11.36 -11.08 4.16
C GLU A 122 -11.28 -12.62 4.16
N GLY A 123 -11.71 -13.25 5.26
CA GLY A 123 -11.73 -14.72 5.41
C GLY A 123 -10.47 -15.32 6.04
N GLY A 124 -9.47 -14.52 6.41
CA GLY A 124 -8.40 -14.91 7.33
C GLY A 124 -8.91 -15.00 8.77
N GLN A 125 -8.34 -15.90 9.58
CA GLN A 125 -8.67 -15.96 11.00
C GLN A 125 -8.44 -14.58 11.66
N GLU A 126 -9.28 -14.23 12.63
CA GLU A 126 -9.19 -13.00 13.44
C GLU A 126 -7.80 -12.77 14.06
N ASP A 127 -6.95 -13.81 14.07
CA ASP A 127 -5.60 -13.85 14.64
C ASP A 127 -4.45 -13.63 13.64
N SER A 128 -4.68 -13.42 12.33
CA SER A 128 -3.58 -13.12 11.41
C SER A 128 -3.13 -11.67 11.52
N ALA A 129 -2.39 -11.36 12.59
CA ALA A 129 -1.75 -10.07 12.78
C ALA A 129 -0.77 -9.80 11.62
N ILE A 130 -1.13 -8.86 10.73
CA ILE A 130 -0.19 -8.37 9.74
C ILE A 130 0.88 -7.54 10.43
N ARG A 131 2.12 -7.69 9.98
CA ARG A 131 3.26 -6.89 10.46
C ARG A 131 3.83 -6.11 9.29
N ALA A 132 4.02 -4.82 9.48
CA ALA A 132 4.77 -4.01 8.54
C ALA A 132 6.27 -4.28 8.68
N GLU A 133 6.94 -4.44 7.55
CA GLU A 133 8.41 -4.51 7.50
C GLU A 133 8.92 -3.46 6.52
N ARG A 134 9.87 -2.65 7.00
CA ARG A 134 10.55 -1.67 6.16
C ARG A 134 11.33 -2.43 5.09
N TYR A 135 11.15 -2.06 3.82
CA TYR A 135 11.80 -2.73 2.69
C TYR A 135 12.68 -1.78 1.87
N LYS A 136 12.08 -0.85 1.12
CA LYS A 136 12.83 0.15 0.36
C LYS A 136 11.97 1.37 0.11
N ILE A 137 12.61 2.52 -0.06
CA ILE A 137 11.95 3.71 -0.59
C ILE A 137 12.26 3.79 -2.08
N ASN A 138 11.24 4.06 -2.89
CA ASN A 138 11.41 4.42 -4.29
C ASN A 138 11.15 5.92 -4.43
N VAL A 139 12.11 6.63 -5.02
CA VAL A 139 12.02 8.06 -5.32
C VAL A 139 11.77 8.21 -6.81
N TYR A 140 10.70 8.92 -7.16
CA TYR A 140 10.34 9.19 -8.54
C TYR A 140 10.61 10.67 -8.84
N GLY A 141 11.25 10.94 -9.97
CA GLY A 141 11.58 12.30 -10.39
C GLY A 141 11.58 12.41 -11.91
N THR A 142 11.18 13.56 -12.42
CA THR A 142 11.24 13.88 -13.86
C THR A 142 12.69 13.94 -14.37
N GLN A 143 13.64 14.24 -13.48
CA GLN A 143 15.06 14.46 -13.76
C GLN A 143 15.98 13.54 -12.94
N LEU A 144 15.60 12.28 -12.72
CA LEU A 144 16.60 11.26 -12.38
C LEU A 144 17.52 11.11 -13.59
N GLU A 145 18.63 11.84 -13.62
CA GLU A 145 19.78 11.54 -14.48
C GLU A 145 20.55 10.43 -13.76
N LEU A 146 20.10 9.19 -13.98
CA LEU A 146 20.91 8.02 -13.67
C LEU A 146 22.00 7.99 -14.74
N TYR A 147 23.26 8.03 -14.29
CA TYR A 147 24.45 8.20 -15.11
C TYR A 147 24.62 7.14 -16.21
#